data_AF-A0A2P5EHJ2-F1
#
_entry.id   AF-A0A2P5EHJ2-F1
#
_cell.length_a   1.000
_cell.length_b   1.000
_cell.length_c   1.000
_cell.angle_alpha   90.00
_cell.angle_beta   90.00
_cell.angle_gamma   90.00
#
_symmetry.space_group_name_H-M   'P 1'
#
loop_
_entity.id
_entity.type
_entity.pdbx_description
1 polymer ?
#
loop_
_entity_poly.entity_id
_entity_poly.type
_entity_poly.pdbx_seq_one_letter_code
_entity_poly.pdbx_strand_id
1 'polypeptide(L)'
;MALNRHLRRAEMACTITDIVIQSRAMQKKIEELDGFRDEFWAISNATSYAAAMVDHLFTEEEFRRAEMTIVYITSRAQALSKRINEFEEKCQRYNIPKLTDSETIVDQVTRVYAISRHLIEYFLLMAKRDDIEFKIDNVSVIVRYLRVKHNSNIIKSFSSVVELVKKKIRDSGKRSMDLEENVSYDETEVEFHHMILQEVLRLDVALYSPHLPMMSVEDVYLSKGGLLRIEFEDTLKKVSWKMNELKTELSSTRVGDEDPETWNHLKEETEVGIKEIWNNLDIES
;
A
#
# COMPACT_ATOMS: atom_id res chain seq x y z
N MET A 1 40.33 -1.27 47.42
CA MET A 1 39.71 -0.40 46.39
C MET A 1 39.80 -0.97 44.96
N ALA A 2 40.93 -1.51 44.51
CA ALA A 2 41.03 -2.07 43.14
C ALA A 2 40.06 -3.25 42.87
N LEU A 3 39.97 -4.21 43.81
CA LEU A 3 39.08 -5.38 43.67
C LEU A 3 37.61 -5.00 43.47
N ASN A 4 37.13 -3.97 44.18
CA ASN A 4 35.74 -3.49 44.08
C ASN A 4 35.45 -2.85 42.71
N ARG A 5 36.44 -2.18 42.10
CA ARG A 5 36.32 -1.62 40.75
C ARG A 5 36.28 -2.70 39.67
N HIS A 6 37.06 -3.77 39.81
CA HIS A 6 37.01 -4.89 38.88
C HIS A 6 35.67 -5.63 38.93
N LEU A 7 35.11 -5.81 40.13
CA LEU A 7 33.79 -6.42 40.30
C LEU A 7 32.69 -5.60 39.63
N ARG A 8 32.65 -4.27 39.88
CA ARG A 8 31.67 -3.39 39.22
C ARG A 8 31.78 -3.36 37.70
N ARG A 9 33.00 -3.37 37.15
CA ARG A 9 33.19 -3.50 35.68
C ARG A 9 32.60 -4.80 35.15
N ALA A 10 32.82 -5.91 35.86
CA ALA A 10 32.27 -7.20 35.46
C ALA A 10 30.72 -7.20 35.48
N GLU A 11 30.11 -6.63 36.53
CA GLU A 11 28.64 -6.50 36.63
C GLU A 11 28.05 -5.64 35.49
N MET A 12 28.70 -4.51 35.18
CA MET A 12 28.30 -3.65 34.06
C MET A 12 28.44 -4.36 32.71
N ALA A 13 29.54 -5.11 32.50
CA ALA A 13 29.76 -5.88 31.29
C ALA A 13 28.70 -6.99 31.10
N CYS A 14 28.32 -7.69 32.18
CA CYS A 14 27.23 -8.65 32.16
C CYS A 14 25.90 -7.98 31.78
N THR A 15 25.57 -6.84 32.40
CA THR A 15 24.33 -6.10 32.12
C THR A 15 24.27 -5.64 30.66
N ILE A 16 25.37 -5.12 30.12
CA ILE A 16 25.44 -4.71 28.71
C ILE A 16 25.28 -5.93 27.78
N THR A 17 25.86 -7.06 28.14
CA THR A 17 25.71 -8.31 27.38
C THR A 17 24.24 -8.74 27.31
N ASP A 18 23.51 -8.66 28.43
CA ASP A 18 22.08 -8.96 28.47
C ASP A 18 21.27 -8.00 27.58
N ILE A 19 21.59 -6.69 27.60
CA ILE A 19 20.96 -5.70 26.71
C ILE A 19 21.24 -6.03 25.24
N VAL A 20 22.46 -6.43 24.89
CA VAL A 20 22.82 -6.82 23.52
C VAL A 20 22.03 -8.06 23.07
N ILE A 21 21.91 -9.06 23.95
CA ILE A 21 21.12 -10.27 23.66
C ILE A 21 19.65 -9.90 23.44
N GLN A 22 19.07 -9.09 24.32
CA GLN A 22 17.69 -8.60 24.18
C GLN A 22 17.51 -7.78 22.91
N SER A 23 18.47 -6.91 22.58
CA SER A 23 18.44 -6.09 21.37
C SER A 23 18.48 -6.95 20.11
N ARG A 24 19.29 -8.02 20.07
CA ARG A 24 19.27 -8.97 18.95
C ARG A 24 17.94 -9.71 18.82
N ALA A 25 17.33 -10.10 19.93
CA ALA A 25 16.01 -10.72 19.92
C ALA A 25 14.93 -9.75 19.42
N MET A 26 15.00 -8.48 19.81
CA MET A 26 14.13 -7.42 19.30
C MET A 26 14.39 -7.12 17.83
N GLN A 27 15.66 -7.11 17.38
CA GLN A 27 16.03 -6.84 15.99
C GLN A 27 15.26 -7.74 15.03
N LYS A 28 15.21 -9.05 15.31
CA LYS A 28 14.47 -9.99 14.49
C LYS A 28 12.97 -9.68 14.44
N LYS A 29 12.38 -9.22 15.55
CA LYS A 29 10.97 -8.80 15.60
C LYS A 29 10.73 -7.46 14.88
N ILE A 30 11.71 -6.57 14.90
CA ILE A 30 11.64 -5.23 14.30
C ILE A 30 11.94 -5.29 12.79
N GLU A 31 12.74 -6.25 12.35
CA GLU A 31 12.86 -6.57 10.92
C GLU A 31 11.52 -6.99 10.32
N GLU A 32 10.62 -7.61 11.12
CA GLU A 32 9.23 -7.89 10.74
C GLU A 32 8.29 -6.66 10.92
N LEU A 33 8.73 -5.59 11.60
CA LEU A 33 7.92 -4.45 12.08
C LEU A 33 8.70 -3.11 11.94
N ASP A 34 8.68 -2.52 10.75
CA ASP A 34 9.54 -1.41 10.32
C ASP A 34 9.43 -0.11 11.16
N GLY A 35 8.32 0.13 11.85
CA GLY A 35 8.00 1.36 12.59
C GLY A 35 8.65 1.48 13.96
N PHE A 36 9.40 0.47 14.39
CA PHE A 36 10.23 0.53 15.60
C PHE A 36 11.72 0.76 15.29
N ARG A 37 12.09 0.88 14.01
CA ARG A 37 13.48 0.95 13.53
C ARG A 37 14.29 2.09 14.16
N ASP A 38 13.74 3.30 14.22
CA ASP A 38 14.47 4.48 14.74
C ASP A 38 14.75 4.37 16.25
N GLU A 39 13.76 3.93 17.02
CA GLU A 39 13.89 3.76 18.47
C GLU A 39 14.86 2.62 18.79
N PHE A 40 14.84 1.54 18.00
CA PHE A 40 15.81 0.46 18.09
C PHE A 40 17.22 0.89 17.74
N TRP A 41 17.41 1.65 16.67
CA TRP A 41 18.72 2.19 16.29
C TRP A 41 19.31 3.08 17.39
N ALA A 42 18.49 3.91 18.03
CA ALA A 42 18.91 4.72 19.17
C ALA A 42 19.41 3.86 20.35
N ILE A 43 18.67 2.79 20.69
CA ILE A 43 19.04 1.85 21.75
C ILE A 43 20.32 1.08 21.39
N SER A 44 20.42 0.61 20.15
CA SER A 44 21.58 -0.14 19.64
C SER A 44 22.85 0.72 19.70
N ASN A 45 22.79 1.94 19.16
CA ASN A 45 23.92 2.88 19.18
C ASN A 45 24.35 3.23 20.61
N ALA A 46 23.39 3.49 21.51
CA ALA A 46 23.68 3.77 22.91
C ALA A 46 24.32 2.57 23.63
N THR A 47 23.87 1.34 23.30
CA THR A 47 24.41 0.09 23.84
C THR A 47 25.85 -0.15 23.37
N SER A 48 26.13 0.03 22.08
CA SER A 48 27.49 -0.07 21.53
C SER A 48 28.44 0.96 22.14
N TYR A 49 27.96 2.19 22.34
CA TYR A 49 28.73 3.23 23.02
C TYR A 49 29.03 2.85 24.47
N ALA A 50 28.03 2.39 25.23
CA ALA A 50 28.20 1.94 26.60
C ALA A 50 29.20 0.77 26.70
N ALA A 51 29.12 -0.21 25.78
CA ALA A 51 30.05 -1.34 25.72
C ALA A 51 31.51 -0.88 25.52
N ALA A 52 31.75 0.04 24.58
CA ALA A 52 33.07 0.59 24.32
C ALA A 52 33.63 1.39 25.52
N MET A 53 32.77 2.02 26.32
CA MET A 53 33.20 2.81 27.46
C MET A 53 33.68 1.98 28.67
N VAL A 54 33.13 0.79 28.89
CA VAL A 54 33.38 0.00 30.13
C VAL A 54 34.86 -0.29 30.36
N ASP A 55 35.61 -0.53 29.29
CA ASP A 55 37.05 -0.81 29.36
C ASP A 55 37.90 0.45 29.68
N HIS A 56 37.31 1.64 29.56
CA HIS A 56 37.97 2.93 29.70
C HIS A 56 37.52 3.74 30.93
N LEU A 57 36.77 3.15 31.87
CA LEU A 57 36.33 3.84 33.10
C LEU A 57 37.42 3.79 34.18
N PHE A 58 38.01 4.92 34.55
CA PHE A 58 39.11 4.98 35.52
C PHE A 58 38.71 5.64 36.84
N THR A 59 37.73 6.54 36.81
CA THR A 59 37.27 7.35 37.94
C THR A 59 35.88 6.95 38.41
N GLU A 60 35.61 7.16 39.70
CA GLU A 60 34.32 6.84 40.31
C GLU A 60 33.14 7.59 39.66
N GLU A 61 33.39 8.82 39.22
CA GLU A 61 32.38 9.63 38.54
C GLU A 61 32.07 9.08 37.13
N GLU A 62 33.05 8.54 36.42
CA GLU A 62 32.82 7.85 35.14
C GLU A 62 32.00 6.58 35.32
N PHE A 63 32.26 5.80 36.37
CA PHE A 63 31.43 4.65 36.74
C PHE A 63 29.98 5.04 37.00
N ARG A 64 29.76 6.07 37.81
CA ARG A 64 28.41 6.56 38.14
C ARG A 64 27.65 7.02 36.90
N ARG A 65 28.32 7.73 35.98
CA ARG A 65 27.70 8.15 34.71
C ARG A 65 27.35 6.95 33.83
N ALA A 66 28.25 5.98 33.71
CA ALA A 66 28.02 4.79 32.92
C ALA A 66 26.89 3.94 33.49
N GLU A 67 26.78 3.80 34.82
CA GLU A 67 25.64 3.13 35.48
C GLU A 67 24.32 3.82 35.16
N MET A 68 24.23 5.15 35.24
CA MET A 68 23.02 5.89 34.87
C MET A 68 22.64 5.68 33.40
N THR A 69 23.62 5.69 32.50
CA THR A 69 23.41 5.42 31.07
C THR A 69 22.89 4.00 30.83
N ILE A 70 23.48 2.99 31.47
CA ILE A 70 23.04 1.59 31.36
C ILE A 70 21.60 1.45 31.86
N VAL A 71 21.26 2.01 33.03
CA VAL A 71 19.89 1.98 33.57
C VAL A 71 18.88 2.61 32.61
N TYR A 72 19.24 3.75 32.00
CA TYR A 72 18.42 4.41 31.00
C TYR A 72 18.20 3.53 29.76
N ILE A 73 19.27 2.96 29.19
CA ILE A 73 19.20 2.08 28.02
C ILE A 73 18.31 0.86 28.34
N THR A 74 18.52 0.21 29.49
CA THR A 74 17.73 -0.95 29.94
C THR A 74 16.25 -0.59 30.03
N SER A 75 15.91 0.54 30.65
CA SER A 75 14.52 0.98 30.80
C SER A 75 13.85 1.20 29.44
N ARG A 76 14.59 1.77 28.47
CA ARG A 76 14.08 1.97 27.09
C ARG A 76 13.93 0.67 26.33
N ALA A 77 14.90 -0.24 26.42
CA ALA A 77 14.83 -1.56 25.81
C ALA A 77 13.63 -2.35 26.32
N GLN A 78 13.37 -2.31 27.63
CA GLN A 78 12.19 -2.95 28.23
C GLN A 78 10.88 -2.32 27.76
N ALA A 79 10.80 -0.99 27.71
CA ALA A 79 9.62 -0.28 27.22
C ALA A 79 9.33 -0.61 25.74
N LEU A 80 10.36 -0.65 24.90
CA LEU A 80 10.26 -1.03 23.49
C LEU A 80 9.80 -2.49 23.35
N SER A 81 10.44 -3.41 24.07
CA SER A 81 10.06 -4.84 24.09
C SER A 81 8.59 -5.03 24.48
N LYS A 82 8.13 -4.30 25.52
CA LYS A 82 6.73 -4.33 25.93
C LYS A 82 5.80 -3.87 24.81
N ARG A 83 6.11 -2.76 24.13
CA ARG A 83 5.30 -2.24 23.01
C ARG A 83 5.25 -3.22 21.84
N ILE A 84 6.37 -3.87 21.51
CA ILE A 84 6.43 -4.90 20.46
C ILE A 84 5.55 -6.10 20.84
N ASN A 85 5.60 -6.57 22.09
CA ASN A 85 4.77 -7.71 22.51
C ASN A 85 3.28 -7.34 22.56
N GLU A 86 2.93 -6.14 23.05
CA GLU A 86 1.54 -5.63 23.02
C GLU A 86 1.01 -5.51 21.57
N PHE A 87 1.88 -5.12 20.64
CA PHE A 87 1.59 -5.10 19.22
C PHE A 87 1.33 -6.51 18.66
N GLU A 88 2.22 -7.46 18.91
CA GLU A 88 2.05 -8.86 18.50
C GLU A 88 0.76 -9.48 19.05
N GLU A 89 0.43 -9.22 20.32
CA GLU A 89 -0.81 -9.70 20.95
C GLU A 89 -2.05 -9.14 20.26
N LYS A 90 -2.06 -7.84 19.94
CA LYS A 90 -3.14 -7.23 19.16
C LYS A 90 -3.27 -7.90 17.80
N CYS A 91 -2.15 -8.16 17.11
CA CYS A 91 -2.17 -8.83 15.82
C CYS A 91 -2.78 -10.23 15.88
N GLN A 92 -2.42 -11.01 16.90
CA GLN A 92 -3.02 -12.32 17.13
C GLN A 92 -4.52 -12.21 17.45
N ARG A 93 -4.92 -11.25 18.29
CA ARG A 93 -6.33 -11.06 18.68
C ARG A 93 -7.24 -10.75 17.48
N TYR A 94 -6.73 -10.02 16.50
CA TYR A 94 -7.49 -9.65 15.29
C TYR A 94 -7.30 -10.63 14.11
N ASN A 95 -6.66 -11.79 14.32
CA ASN A 95 -6.32 -12.75 13.25
C ASN A 95 -5.60 -12.08 12.07
N ILE A 96 -4.75 -11.10 12.34
CA ILE A 96 -3.98 -10.42 11.30
C ILE A 96 -2.96 -11.44 10.77
N PRO A 97 -3.01 -11.81 9.49
CA PRO A 97 -2.01 -12.70 8.91
C PRO A 97 -0.64 -12.03 9.01
N LYS A 98 0.38 -12.78 9.41
CA LYS A 98 1.78 -12.30 9.27
C LYS A 98 2.01 -12.05 7.78
N LEU A 99 2.28 -10.80 7.42
CA LEU A 99 2.62 -10.45 6.05
C LEU A 99 4.00 -11.05 5.75
N THR A 100 4.05 -12.11 4.96
CA THR A 100 5.29 -12.54 4.32
C THR A 100 5.55 -11.63 3.12
N ASP A 101 6.70 -10.96 3.12
CA ASP A 101 7.06 -9.81 2.28
C ASP A 101 6.94 -9.99 0.75
N SER A 102 6.76 -11.21 0.24
CA SER A 102 6.65 -11.46 -1.21
C SER A 102 5.21 -11.58 -1.73
N GLU A 103 4.22 -11.83 -0.86
CA GLU A 103 2.85 -12.09 -1.29
C GLU A 103 2.02 -10.79 -1.46
N THR A 104 2.47 -9.67 -0.88
CA THR A 104 1.69 -8.41 -0.82
C THR A 104 1.79 -7.57 -2.09
N ILE A 105 2.99 -7.36 -2.63
CA ILE A 105 3.19 -6.49 -3.80
C ILE A 105 2.60 -7.13 -5.05
N VAL A 106 2.86 -8.42 -5.28
CA VAL A 106 2.35 -9.15 -6.45
C VAL A 106 0.81 -9.23 -6.41
N ASP A 107 0.23 -9.48 -5.24
CA ASP A 107 -1.22 -9.46 -5.05
C ASP A 107 -1.79 -8.05 -5.28
N GLN A 108 -1.16 -6.99 -4.76
CA GLN A 108 -1.57 -5.61 -5.01
C GLN A 108 -1.48 -5.19 -6.49
N VAL A 109 -0.43 -5.59 -7.21
CA VAL A 109 -0.30 -5.34 -8.66
C VAL A 109 -1.37 -6.11 -9.45
N THR A 110 -1.65 -7.35 -9.06
CA THR A 110 -2.72 -8.16 -9.67
C THR A 110 -4.08 -7.50 -9.47
N ARG A 111 -4.30 -6.87 -8.32
CA ARG A 111 -5.53 -6.17 -7.96
C ARG A 111 -5.75 -4.88 -8.74
N VAL A 112 -4.73 -4.01 -8.84
CA VAL A 112 -4.81 -2.80 -9.69
C VAL A 112 -5.02 -3.15 -11.16
N TYR A 113 -4.42 -4.27 -11.62
CA TYR A 113 -4.62 -4.79 -12.97
C TYR A 113 -6.08 -5.22 -13.19
N ALA A 114 -6.67 -5.97 -12.24
CA ALA A 114 -8.06 -6.41 -12.32
C ALA A 114 -9.06 -5.23 -12.40
N ILE A 115 -8.86 -4.19 -11.59
CA ILE A 115 -9.70 -2.98 -11.64
C ILE A 115 -9.53 -2.26 -12.97
N SER A 116 -8.30 -2.09 -13.42
CA SER A 116 -8.02 -1.46 -14.72
C SER A 116 -8.75 -2.20 -15.83
N ARG A 117 -8.69 -3.54 -15.84
CA ARG A 117 -9.40 -4.38 -16.80
C ARG A 117 -10.92 -4.20 -16.74
N HIS A 118 -11.51 -4.10 -15.55
CA HIS A 118 -12.95 -3.79 -15.43
C HIS A 118 -13.29 -2.40 -15.97
N LEU A 119 -12.46 -1.40 -15.73
CA LEU A 119 -12.67 -0.06 -16.27
C LEU A 119 -12.60 -0.05 -17.81
N ILE A 120 -11.65 -0.77 -18.39
CA ILE A 120 -11.55 -0.92 -19.85
C ILE A 120 -12.78 -1.61 -20.40
N GLU A 121 -13.17 -2.72 -19.79
CA GLU A 121 -14.34 -3.46 -20.23
C GLU A 121 -15.59 -2.59 -20.17
N TYR A 122 -15.72 -1.74 -19.15
CA TYR A 122 -16.79 -0.76 -19.05
C TYR A 122 -16.74 0.25 -20.21
N PHE A 123 -15.60 0.93 -20.41
CA PHE A 123 -15.50 1.94 -21.46
C PHE A 123 -15.69 1.36 -22.85
N LEU A 124 -15.21 0.15 -23.07
CA LEU A 124 -15.47 -0.59 -24.29
C LEU A 124 -16.99 -0.83 -24.44
N LEU A 125 -17.66 -1.41 -23.44
CA LEU A 125 -19.12 -1.62 -23.51
C LEU A 125 -19.89 -0.33 -23.79
N MET A 126 -19.43 0.78 -23.22
CA MET A 126 -20.03 2.10 -23.34
C MET A 126 -19.62 2.86 -24.60
N ALA A 127 -18.51 2.51 -25.26
CA ALA A 127 -18.08 3.09 -26.54
C ALA A 127 -19.07 2.87 -27.68
N LYS A 128 -20.07 2.05 -27.41
CA LYS A 128 -21.18 1.79 -28.28
C LYS A 128 -22.38 2.74 -28.02
N ARG A 129 -22.23 3.72 -27.12
CA ARG A 129 -23.13 4.85 -26.87
C ARG A 129 -22.42 6.14 -27.29
N ASP A 130 -23.18 7.16 -27.63
CA ASP A 130 -22.66 8.40 -28.22
C ASP A 130 -21.94 9.32 -27.20
N ASP A 131 -21.97 8.98 -25.92
CA ASP A 131 -21.46 9.79 -24.80
C ASP A 131 -20.13 9.31 -24.20
N ILE A 132 -19.48 8.32 -24.81
CA ILE A 132 -18.29 7.67 -24.23
C ILE A 132 -17.11 8.62 -24.02
N GLU A 133 -16.85 9.53 -24.96
CA GLU A 133 -15.68 10.42 -24.87
C GLU A 133 -15.82 11.36 -23.67
N PHE A 134 -17.04 11.87 -23.43
CA PHE A 134 -17.36 12.67 -22.25
C PHE A 134 -17.20 11.87 -20.95
N LYS A 135 -17.63 10.60 -20.92
CA LYS A 135 -17.48 9.75 -19.73
C LYS A 135 -16.02 9.45 -19.40
N ILE A 136 -15.21 9.16 -20.42
CA ILE A 136 -13.77 8.97 -20.26
C ILE A 136 -13.11 10.26 -19.76
N ASP A 137 -13.54 11.41 -20.29
CA ASP A 137 -13.03 12.71 -19.86
C ASP A 137 -13.39 13.01 -18.40
N ASN A 138 -14.61 12.71 -17.97
CA ASN A 138 -14.99 12.84 -16.57
C ASN A 138 -14.14 11.94 -15.66
N VAL A 139 -13.91 10.68 -16.04
CA VAL A 139 -13.03 9.79 -15.26
C VAL A 139 -11.59 10.32 -15.26
N SER A 140 -11.06 10.79 -16.39
CA SER A 140 -9.72 11.40 -16.47
C SER A 140 -9.61 12.62 -15.55
N VAL A 141 -10.62 13.50 -15.56
CA VAL A 141 -10.69 14.67 -14.67
C VAL A 141 -10.72 14.25 -13.21
N ILE A 142 -11.57 13.29 -12.83
CA ILE A 142 -11.66 12.81 -11.45
C ILE A 142 -10.32 12.20 -11.01
N VAL A 143 -9.75 11.28 -11.79
CA VAL A 143 -8.47 10.63 -11.47
C VAL A 143 -7.35 11.67 -11.30
N ARG A 144 -7.32 12.72 -12.13
CA ARG A 144 -6.39 13.84 -11.98
C ARG A 144 -6.61 14.61 -10.67
N TYR A 145 -7.86 14.87 -10.27
CA TYR A 145 -8.18 15.50 -8.99
C TYR A 145 -7.82 14.62 -7.78
N LEU A 146 -7.92 13.31 -7.93
CA LEU A 146 -7.53 12.34 -6.90
C LEU A 146 -6.01 12.26 -6.69
N ARG A 147 -5.21 12.96 -7.50
CA ARG A 147 -3.77 13.08 -7.31
C ARG A 147 -3.46 14.00 -6.12
N VAL A 148 -3.59 13.48 -4.90
CA VAL A 148 -3.39 14.22 -3.65
C VAL A 148 -1.94 14.70 -3.46
N LYS A 149 -0.95 14.06 -4.13
CA LYS A 149 0.46 14.46 -4.16
C LYS A 149 1.11 14.12 -5.51
N HIS A 150 2.21 14.80 -5.83
CA HIS A 150 2.93 14.61 -7.10
C HIS A 150 3.47 13.19 -7.35
N ASN A 151 3.57 12.31 -6.35
CA ASN A 151 4.24 11.00 -6.49
C ASN A 151 3.32 9.78 -6.34
N SER A 152 1.99 9.92 -6.44
CA SER A 152 1.13 8.73 -6.53
C SER A 152 1.37 8.01 -7.87
N ASN A 153 2.17 6.94 -7.83
CA ASN A 153 2.45 6.11 -9.00
C ASN A 153 1.21 5.33 -9.45
N ILE A 154 0.31 4.98 -8.53
CA ILE A 154 -0.95 4.27 -8.84
C ILE A 154 -1.91 5.17 -9.60
N ILE A 155 -2.19 6.39 -9.11
CA ILE A 155 -3.07 7.34 -9.81
C ILE A 155 -2.45 7.76 -11.14
N LYS A 156 -1.12 7.92 -11.22
CA LYS A 156 -0.42 8.21 -12.47
C LYS A 156 -0.56 7.07 -13.48
N SER A 157 -0.35 5.82 -13.07
CA SER A 157 -0.53 4.65 -13.94
C SER A 157 -1.98 4.48 -14.37
N PHE A 158 -2.93 4.68 -13.45
CA PHE A 158 -4.35 4.64 -13.77
C PHE A 158 -4.75 5.75 -14.76
N SER A 159 -4.19 6.96 -14.61
CA SER A 159 -4.36 8.04 -15.59
C SER A 159 -3.87 7.61 -16.97
N SER A 160 -2.69 6.96 -17.04
CA SER A 160 -2.15 6.43 -18.30
C SER A 160 -3.06 5.37 -18.92
N VAL A 161 -3.71 4.51 -18.11
CA VAL A 161 -4.69 3.52 -18.58
C VAL A 161 -5.90 4.22 -19.20
N VAL A 162 -6.44 5.27 -18.55
CA VAL A 162 -7.58 6.04 -19.07
C VAL A 162 -7.23 6.73 -20.39
N GLU A 163 -6.04 7.35 -20.49
CA GLU A 163 -5.58 7.99 -21.73
C GLU A 163 -5.33 6.97 -22.85
N LEU A 164 -4.82 5.77 -22.52
CA LEU A 164 -4.68 4.67 -23.48
C LEU A 164 -6.04 4.27 -24.05
N VAL A 165 -7.05 4.05 -23.20
CA VAL A 165 -8.42 3.72 -23.62
C VAL A 165 -8.99 4.84 -24.49
N LYS A 166 -8.85 6.10 -24.07
CA LYS A 166 -9.32 7.26 -24.82
C LYS A 166 -8.74 7.27 -26.24
N LYS A 167 -7.43 7.09 -26.36
CA LYS A 167 -6.74 7.03 -27.63
C LYS A 167 -7.25 5.88 -28.49
N LYS A 168 -7.36 4.68 -27.92
CA LYS A 168 -7.82 3.48 -28.64
C LYS A 168 -9.24 3.61 -29.18
N ILE A 169 -10.15 4.18 -28.40
CA ILE A 169 -11.53 4.45 -28.85
C ILE A 169 -11.54 5.48 -29.98
N ARG A 170 -10.74 6.55 -29.88
CA ARG A 170 -10.61 7.55 -30.95
C ARG A 170 -10.05 6.96 -32.23
N ASP A 171 -9.02 6.13 -32.13
CA ASP A 171 -8.35 5.49 -33.27
C ASP A 171 -9.28 4.48 -33.97
N SER A 172 -10.25 3.89 -33.24
CA SER A 172 -11.27 3.00 -33.82
C SER A 172 -12.27 3.69 -34.75
N GLY A 173 -12.20 5.02 -34.91
CA GLY A 173 -13.07 5.78 -35.81
C GLY A 173 -14.49 6.00 -35.28
N LYS A 174 -14.81 5.54 -34.08
CA LYS A 174 -16.05 5.85 -33.35
C LYS A 174 -15.98 7.30 -32.83
N ARG A 175 -16.09 8.26 -33.74
CA ARG A 175 -16.34 9.65 -33.36
C ARG A 175 -17.80 9.78 -32.98
N SER A 176 -18.04 10.15 -31.73
CA SER A 176 -19.32 10.69 -31.28
C SER A 176 -19.75 11.79 -32.26
N MET A 177 -20.96 11.70 -32.80
CA MET A 177 -21.59 12.84 -33.45
C MET A 177 -21.82 13.91 -32.38
N ASP A 178 -21.50 15.17 -32.68
CA ASP A 178 -21.70 16.33 -31.80
C ASP A 178 -23.15 16.35 -31.25
N LEU A 179 -23.36 15.73 -30.09
CA LEU A 179 -24.61 15.76 -29.35
C LEU A 179 -24.39 16.62 -28.13
N GLU A 180 -24.88 17.86 -28.19
CA GLU A 180 -25.11 18.75 -27.04
C GLU A 180 -26.25 18.24 -26.12
N GLU A 181 -26.52 16.93 -26.12
CA GLU A 181 -27.58 16.34 -25.33
C GLU A 181 -27.05 15.98 -23.94
N ASN A 182 -27.78 16.38 -22.91
CA ASN A 182 -27.42 16.14 -21.52
C ASN A 182 -27.16 14.64 -21.30
N VAL A 183 -25.88 14.28 -21.17
CA VAL A 183 -25.42 12.94 -20.83
C VAL A 183 -25.93 12.60 -19.43
N SER A 184 -27.09 11.97 -19.39
CA SER A 184 -27.68 11.43 -18.17
C SER A 184 -26.98 10.12 -17.86
N TYR A 185 -26.16 10.09 -16.81
CA TYR A 185 -25.74 8.82 -16.24
C TYR A 185 -26.97 8.10 -15.71
N ASP A 186 -27.09 6.81 -16.03
CA ASP A 186 -27.95 5.91 -15.25
C ASP A 186 -27.35 5.72 -13.85
N GLU A 187 -28.21 5.50 -12.86
CA GLU A 187 -27.85 5.27 -11.46
C GLU A 187 -26.82 4.13 -11.34
N THR A 188 -26.98 3.07 -12.14
CA THR A 188 -26.07 1.93 -12.22
C THR A 188 -24.65 2.32 -12.67
N GLU A 189 -24.53 3.27 -13.60
CA GLU A 189 -23.23 3.71 -14.11
C GLU A 189 -22.49 4.61 -13.12
N VAL A 190 -23.23 5.47 -12.41
CA VAL A 190 -22.66 6.30 -11.33
C VAL A 190 -22.13 5.40 -10.23
N GLU A 191 -22.91 4.40 -9.81
CA GLU A 191 -22.51 3.44 -8.78
C GLU A 191 -21.24 2.68 -9.20
N PHE A 192 -21.21 2.18 -10.44
CA PHE A 192 -20.05 1.47 -10.98
C PHE A 192 -18.77 2.33 -10.97
N HIS A 193 -18.85 3.57 -11.48
CA HIS A 193 -17.71 4.49 -11.46
C HIS A 193 -17.24 4.80 -10.04
N HIS A 194 -18.18 5.01 -9.12
CA HIS A 194 -17.86 5.28 -7.73
C HIS A 194 -17.09 4.11 -7.11
N MET A 195 -17.52 2.87 -7.34
CA MET A 195 -16.84 1.67 -6.85
C MET A 195 -15.40 1.57 -7.39
N ILE A 196 -15.22 1.75 -8.71
CA ILE A 196 -13.87 1.70 -9.32
C ILE A 196 -12.95 2.78 -8.72
N LEU A 197 -13.42 4.02 -8.66
CA LEU A 197 -12.63 5.14 -8.15
C LEU A 197 -12.29 4.99 -6.66
N GLN A 198 -13.23 4.51 -5.86
CA GLN A 198 -13.03 4.23 -4.45
C GLN A 198 -11.93 3.17 -4.25
N GLU A 199 -11.91 2.12 -5.06
CA GLU A 199 -10.88 1.09 -4.95
C GLU A 199 -9.51 1.56 -5.43
N VAL A 200 -9.45 2.36 -6.49
CA VAL A 200 -8.19 3.00 -6.93
C VAL A 200 -7.61 3.85 -5.80
N LEU A 201 -8.44 4.61 -5.08
CA LEU A 201 -8.02 5.39 -3.92
C LEU A 201 -7.55 4.52 -2.76
N ARG A 202 -8.27 3.44 -2.46
CA ARG A 202 -7.86 2.50 -1.40
C ARG A 202 -6.50 1.89 -1.70
N LEU A 203 -6.27 1.50 -2.95
CA LEU A 203 -4.99 0.97 -3.41
C LEU A 203 -3.88 2.01 -3.37
N ASP A 204 -4.17 3.24 -3.79
CA ASP A 204 -3.21 4.34 -3.69
C ASP A 204 -2.80 4.62 -2.24
N VAL A 205 -3.76 4.69 -1.33
CA VAL A 205 -3.50 4.85 0.12
C VAL A 205 -2.73 3.67 0.71
N ALA A 206 -3.01 2.45 0.25
CA ALA A 206 -2.31 1.24 0.68
C ALA A 206 -0.85 1.22 0.22
N LEU A 207 -0.56 1.76 -0.98
CA LEU A 207 0.75 1.70 -1.62
C LEU A 207 1.63 2.95 -1.41
N TYR A 208 1.04 4.12 -1.15
CA TYR A 208 1.73 5.42 -1.15
C TYR A 208 2.04 5.99 0.26
N SER A 209 2.20 5.15 1.28
CA SER A 209 2.50 5.67 2.63
C SER A 209 3.93 6.23 2.70
N PRO A 210 4.10 7.57 2.82
CA PRO A 210 4.66 8.05 4.08
C PRO A 210 4.06 9.39 4.55
N HIS A 211 3.96 9.52 5.88
CA HIS A 211 3.62 10.74 6.66
C HIS A 211 2.17 10.90 7.17
N LEU A 212 1.52 9.84 7.65
CA LEU A 212 0.48 10.02 8.67
C LEU A 212 1.14 10.35 10.02
N PRO A 213 0.72 11.42 10.73
CA PRO A 213 1.35 11.84 11.97
C PRO A 213 0.99 10.88 13.13
N MET A 214 2.02 10.29 13.73
CA MET A 214 2.13 9.95 15.16
C MET A 214 1.11 8.99 15.82
N MET A 215 0.33 8.23 15.04
CA MET A 215 -0.14 6.90 15.47
C MET A 215 0.64 5.87 14.66
N SER A 216 1.17 4.81 15.29
CA SER A 216 2.01 3.82 14.61
C SER A 216 1.27 3.32 13.37
N VAL A 217 1.77 3.77 12.22
CA VAL A 217 1.19 3.53 10.89
C VAL A 217 0.98 2.02 10.70
N GLU A 218 1.81 1.20 11.31
CA GLU A 218 1.72 -0.26 11.33
C GLU A 218 0.52 -0.86 12.08
N ASP A 219 0.06 -0.31 13.21
CA ASP A 219 -1.12 -0.83 13.93
C ASP A 219 -2.37 -0.73 13.06
N VAL A 220 -2.44 0.31 12.21
CA VAL A 220 -3.56 0.56 11.31
C VAL A 220 -3.37 -0.18 9.98
N TYR A 221 -2.15 -0.24 9.43
CA TYR A 221 -1.90 -0.87 8.13
C TYR A 221 -1.85 -2.39 8.20
N LEU A 222 -1.25 -2.99 9.24
CA LEU A 222 -1.21 -4.45 9.38
C LEU A 222 -2.60 -5.01 9.71
N SER A 223 -3.37 -4.34 10.57
CA SER A 223 -4.77 -4.71 10.84
C SER A 223 -5.70 -4.50 9.67
N LYS A 224 -5.38 -3.52 8.81
CA LYS A 224 -6.14 -3.29 7.59
C LYS A 224 -5.65 -4.13 6.42
N GLY A 225 -4.43 -4.67 6.36
CA GLY A 225 -3.97 -5.41 5.17
C GLY A 225 -4.86 -6.62 4.84
N GLY A 226 -5.14 -7.45 5.85
CA GLY A 226 -6.05 -8.59 5.73
C GLY A 226 -7.52 -8.18 5.54
N LEU A 227 -7.97 -7.13 6.23
CA LEU A 227 -9.34 -6.60 6.10
C LEU A 227 -9.56 -5.97 4.72
N LEU A 228 -8.63 -5.15 4.25
CA LEU A 228 -8.57 -4.55 2.92
C LEU A 228 -8.54 -5.64 1.87
N ARG A 229 -7.83 -6.77 2.09
CA ARG A 229 -7.90 -7.91 1.19
C ARG A 229 -9.33 -8.46 1.05
N ILE A 230 -10.00 -8.73 2.16
CA ILE A 230 -11.37 -9.27 2.14
C ILE A 230 -12.32 -8.24 1.52
N GLU A 231 -12.25 -6.98 1.96
CA GLU A 231 -13.06 -5.88 1.43
C GLU A 231 -12.82 -5.65 -0.07
N PHE A 232 -11.57 -5.79 -0.53
CA PHE A 232 -11.19 -5.64 -1.92
C PHE A 232 -11.71 -6.80 -2.77
N GLU A 233 -11.53 -8.05 -2.32
CA GLU A 233 -12.06 -9.23 -3.01
C GLU A 233 -13.58 -9.15 -3.14
N ASP A 234 -14.27 -8.73 -2.08
CA ASP A 234 -15.72 -8.55 -2.11
C ASP A 234 -16.14 -7.38 -3.00
N THR A 235 -15.37 -6.29 -3.03
CA THR A 235 -15.64 -5.17 -3.93
C THR A 235 -15.38 -5.55 -5.39
N LEU A 236 -14.32 -6.29 -5.69
CA LEU A 236 -14.07 -6.83 -7.03
C LEU A 236 -15.19 -7.77 -7.49
N LYS A 237 -15.72 -8.61 -6.59
CA LYS A 237 -16.89 -9.46 -6.91
C LYS A 237 -18.12 -8.60 -7.23
N LYS A 238 -18.37 -7.53 -6.46
CA LYS A 238 -19.46 -6.58 -6.73
C LYS A 238 -19.27 -5.85 -8.06
N VAL A 239 -18.08 -5.33 -8.33
CA VAL A 239 -17.70 -4.70 -9.60
C VAL A 239 -17.91 -5.67 -10.77
N SER A 240 -17.47 -6.93 -10.62
CA SER A 240 -17.67 -7.99 -11.62
C SER A 240 -19.15 -8.29 -11.85
N TRP A 241 -19.94 -8.36 -10.77
CA TRP A 241 -21.36 -8.61 -10.85
C TRP A 241 -22.10 -7.45 -11.55
N LYS A 242 -21.83 -6.21 -11.17
CA LYS A 242 -22.37 -5.01 -11.83
C LYS A 242 -21.94 -4.89 -13.29
N MET A 243 -20.70 -5.25 -13.60
CA MET A 243 -20.24 -5.34 -14.98
C MET A 243 -21.07 -6.33 -15.80
N ASN A 244 -21.42 -7.49 -15.23
CA ASN A 244 -22.24 -8.49 -15.91
C ASN A 244 -23.70 -8.06 -16.04
N GLU A 245 -24.23 -7.33 -15.06
CA GLU A 245 -25.55 -6.67 -15.13
C GLU A 245 -25.58 -5.71 -16.33
N LEU A 246 -24.63 -4.76 -16.40
CA LEU A 246 -24.49 -3.82 -17.52
C LEU A 246 -24.35 -4.52 -18.87
N LYS A 247 -23.56 -5.60 -18.96
CA LYS A 247 -23.43 -6.40 -20.20
C LYS A 247 -24.78 -6.98 -20.64
N THR A 248 -25.56 -7.49 -19.69
CA THR A 248 -26.85 -8.12 -19.97
C THR A 248 -27.86 -7.08 -20.47
N GLU A 249 -27.95 -5.93 -19.80
CA GLU A 249 -28.82 -4.81 -20.21
C GLU A 249 -28.45 -4.25 -21.58
N LEU A 250 -27.16 -4.14 -21.87
CA LEU A 250 -26.69 -3.67 -23.18
C LEU A 250 -26.94 -4.70 -24.29
N SER A 251 -26.87 -5.99 -23.97
CA SER A 251 -27.09 -7.07 -24.95
C SER A 251 -28.57 -7.24 -25.29
N SER A 252 -29.49 -6.99 -24.35
CA SER A 252 -30.93 -7.07 -24.59
C SER A 252 -31.46 -5.92 -25.46
N THR A 253 -30.74 -4.80 -25.51
CA THR A 253 -31.17 -3.57 -26.20
C THR A 253 -30.64 -3.47 -27.64
N ARG A 254 -29.72 -4.34 -28.07
CA ARG A 254 -28.97 -4.16 -29.33
C ARG A 254 -29.43 -5.04 -30.48
N VAL A 255 -29.85 -4.36 -31.55
CA VAL A 255 -29.89 -4.84 -32.93
C VAL A 255 -28.81 -4.08 -33.68
N GLY A 256 -27.64 -4.67 -33.92
CA GLY A 256 -26.55 -3.96 -34.62
C GLY A 256 -25.44 -4.87 -35.12
N ASP A 257 -25.13 -4.75 -36.41
CA ASP A 257 -24.16 -5.52 -37.20
C ASP A 257 -22.68 -5.12 -36.96
N GLU A 258 -22.26 -4.93 -35.69
CA GLU A 258 -20.83 -4.75 -35.43
C GLU A 258 -20.09 -6.10 -35.45
N ASP A 259 -19.01 -6.16 -36.22
CA ASP A 259 -18.12 -7.32 -36.32
C ASP A 259 -17.45 -7.61 -34.95
N PRO A 260 -17.72 -8.77 -34.33
CA PRO A 260 -17.10 -9.17 -33.08
C PRO A 260 -15.57 -9.26 -33.15
N GLU A 261 -15.00 -9.52 -34.34
CA GLU A 261 -13.56 -9.73 -34.53
C GLU A 261 -12.78 -8.43 -34.33
N THR A 262 -13.26 -7.33 -34.94
CA THR A 262 -12.72 -5.98 -34.72
C THR A 262 -12.72 -5.57 -33.24
N TRP A 263 -13.75 -5.97 -32.50
CA TRP A 263 -13.89 -5.63 -31.09
C TRP A 263 -12.94 -6.41 -30.17
N ASN A 264 -12.78 -7.70 -30.45
CA ASN A 264 -11.85 -8.56 -29.72
C ASN A 264 -10.41 -8.08 -29.92
N HIS A 265 -10.06 -7.69 -31.15
CA HIS A 265 -8.75 -7.13 -31.44
C HIS A 265 -8.48 -5.85 -30.63
N LEU A 266 -9.43 -4.92 -30.57
CA LEU A 266 -9.30 -3.70 -29.77
C LEU A 266 -9.10 -4.01 -28.27
N LYS A 267 -9.86 -4.98 -27.75
CA LYS A 267 -9.75 -5.42 -26.36
C LYS A 267 -8.38 -6.00 -26.05
N GLU A 268 -7.88 -6.90 -26.91
CA GLU A 268 -6.57 -7.54 -26.76
C GLU A 268 -5.43 -6.53 -26.80
N GLU A 269 -5.43 -5.63 -27.78
CA GLU A 269 -4.42 -4.56 -27.87
C GLU A 269 -4.41 -3.67 -26.62
N THR A 270 -5.61 -3.35 -26.12
CA THR A 270 -5.72 -2.49 -24.93
C THR A 270 -5.27 -3.24 -23.68
N GLU A 271 -5.55 -4.54 -23.57
CA GLU A 271 -5.10 -5.39 -22.46
C GLU A 271 -3.56 -5.52 -22.42
N VAL A 272 -2.91 -5.64 -23.59
CA VAL A 272 -1.44 -5.60 -23.69
C VAL A 272 -0.90 -4.25 -23.17
N GLY A 273 -1.49 -3.13 -23.61
CA GLY A 273 -1.06 -1.80 -23.16
C GLY A 273 -1.26 -1.56 -21.66
N ILE A 274 -2.35 -2.07 -21.05
CA ILE A 274 -2.52 -2.02 -19.58
C ILE A 274 -1.37 -2.77 -18.89
N LYS A 275 -1.07 -3.97 -19.38
CA LYS A 275 -0.05 -4.82 -18.77
C LYS A 275 1.31 -4.13 -18.82
N GLU A 276 1.64 -3.48 -19.93
CA GLU A 276 2.86 -2.66 -20.06
C GLU A 276 2.88 -1.50 -19.07
N ILE A 277 1.76 -0.77 -18.91
CA ILE A 277 1.67 0.34 -17.94
C ILE A 277 1.95 -0.15 -16.52
N TRP A 278 1.34 -1.26 -16.09
CA TRP A 278 1.53 -1.78 -14.73
C TRP A 278 2.88 -2.48 -14.53
N ASN A 279 3.46 -3.08 -15.56
CA ASN A 279 4.81 -3.63 -15.48
C ASN A 279 5.88 -2.54 -15.33
N ASN A 280 5.61 -1.33 -15.83
CA ASN A 280 6.47 -0.16 -15.69
C ASN A 280 6.17 0.65 -14.42
N LEU A 281 5.37 0.10 -13.49
CA LEU A 281 5.11 0.75 -12.22
C LEU A 281 6.41 0.74 -11.40
N ASP A 282 7.08 1.89 -11.33
CA ASP A 282 8.16 2.11 -10.36
C ASP A 282 7.53 2.06 -8.96
N ILE A 283 7.69 0.93 -8.29
CA ILE A 283 7.48 0.84 -6.86
C ILE A 283 8.80 1.29 -6.26
N GLU A 284 8.90 2.57 -5.88
CA GLU A 284 10.03 3.03 -5.07
C GLU A 284 10.03 2.19 -3.79
N SER A 285 10.96 1.23 -3.70
CA SER A 285 11.19 0.37 -2.54
C SER A 285 11.92 1.12 -1.43
#